data_AF-A0A833MYG5-F1
#
_entry.id   AF-A0A833MYG5-F1
#
_cell.length_a   1.000
_cell.length_b   1.000
_cell.length_c   1.000
_cell.angle_alpha   90.00
_cell.angle_beta   90.00
_cell.angle_gamma   90.00
#
_symmetry.space_group_name_H-M   'P 1'
#
loop_
_entity.id
_entity.type
_entity.pdbx_description
1 polymer ?
#
loop_
_entity_poly.entity_id
_entity_poly.type
_entity_poly.pdbx_seq_one_letter_code
_entity_poly.pdbx_strand_id
1 'polypeptide(L)' 'MDHPLLGRQTDDPTIRRLTTAPYPSLIFYEATGTDIIVHAVRHGARDPDSMPDAP' A
#
# COMPACT_ATOMS: atom_id res chain seq x y z
N MET A 1 -14.50 -9.81 -1.41
CA MET A 1 -13.55 -9.08 -0.52
C MET A 1 -13.19 -10.04 0.60
N ASP A 2 -12.47 -11.10 0.29
CA ASP A 2 -12.46 -12.28 1.15
C ASP A 2 -11.30 -12.24 2.15
N HIS A 3 -10.26 -11.44 1.86
CA HIS A 3 -9.09 -11.25 2.71
C HIS A 3 -8.60 -9.79 2.75
N PRO A 4 -9.41 -8.84 3.25
CA PRO A 4 -9.03 -7.42 3.32
C PRO A 4 -7.78 -7.19 4.18
N LEU A 5 -7.49 -8.09 5.11
CA LEU A 5 -6.36 -8.04 6.04
C LEU A 5 -5.09 -8.74 5.53
N LEU A 6 -5.00 -9.06 4.24
CA LEU A 6 -3.87 -9.78 3.64
C LEU A 6 -2.59 -8.92 3.48
N GLY A 7 -2.73 -7.60 3.30
CA GLY A 7 -1.58 -6.69 3.25
C GLY A 7 -0.75 -6.69 4.56
N ARG A 8 0.47 -6.16 4.50
CA ARG A 8 1.29 -5.95 5.70
C ARG A 8 0.97 -4.57 6.29
N GLN A 9 0.66 -4.52 7.58
CA GLN A 9 0.46 -3.25 8.28
C GLN A 9 1.75 -2.41 8.24
N THR A 10 1.60 -1.10 8.02
CA THR A 10 2.71 -0.14 8.05
C THR A 10 2.92 0.41 9.47
N ASP A 11 3.82 1.39 9.62
CA ASP A 11 3.98 2.10 10.91
C ASP A 11 2.73 2.92 11.26
N ASP A 12 1.96 3.36 10.25
CA ASP A 12 0.58 3.79 10.45
C ASP A 12 -0.33 2.55 10.59
N PRO A 13 -1.02 2.38 11.73
CA PRO A 13 -1.79 1.18 12.03
C PRO A 13 -3.06 1.01 11.18
N THR A 14 -3.57 2.07 10.56
CA THR A 14 -4.74 1.97 9.65
C THR A 14 -4.32 1.57 8.24
N ILE A 15 -3.07 1.85 7.87
CA ILE A 15 -2.56 1.65 6.52
C ILE A 15 -1.88 0.29 6.37
N ARG A 16 -2.24 -0.39 5.29
CA ARG A 16 -1.73 -1.69 4.90
C ARG A 16 -1.10 -1.59 3.53
N ARG A 17 -0.01 -2.33 3.32
CA ARG A 17 0.73 -2.38 2.07
C ARG A 17 0.68 -3.76 1.46
N LEU A 18 0.32 -3.85 0.17
CA LEU A 18 0.33 -5.08 -0.60
C LEU A 18 1.31 -4.97 -1.77
N THR A 19 2.15 -5.99 -1.96
CA THR A 19 2.98 -6.15 -3.16
C THR A 19 2.16 -6.82 -4.26
N THR A 20 2.16 -6.24 -5.46
CA THR A 20 1.59 -6.92 -6.63
C THR A 20 2.68 -7.70 -7.35
N ALA A 21 2.39 -8.93 -7.78
CA ALA A 21 3.23 -9.65 -8.72
C ALA A 21 2.60 -9.59 -10.12
N PRO A 22 3.37 -9.65 -11.22
CA PRO A 22 4.84 -9.76 -11.29
C PRO A 22 5.57 -8.41 -11.26
N TYR A 23 4.86 -7.29 -11.41
CA TYR A 23 5.46 -5.95 -11.47
C TYR A 23 5.58 -5.33 -10.09
N PRO A 24 6.72 -4.72 -9.72
CA PRO A 24 7.01 -4.31 -8.35
C PRO A 24 6.25 -3.04 -8.00
N SER A 25 4.93 -3.11 -7.87
CA SER A 25 4.09 -2.04 -7.34
C SER A 25 3.65 -2.35 -5.92
N LEU A 26 3.55 -1.30 -5.12
CA LEU A 26 3.11 -1.30 -3.75
C LEU A 26 1.77 -0.56 -3.70
N ILE A 27 0.73 -1.25 -3.25
CA ILE A 27 -0.59 -0.67 -3.01
C ILE A 27 -0.68 -0.35 -1.52
N PHE A 28 -0.95 0.91 -1.19
CA PHE A 28 -1.23 1.36 0.17
C PHE A 28 -2.73 1.59 0.31
N TYR A 29 -3.35 0.88 1.24
CA TYR A 29 -4.79 0.90 1.42
C TYR A 29 -5.18 0.76 2.89
N GLU A 30 -6.36 1.28 3.23
CA GLU A 30 -7.05 1.04 4.48
C GLU A 30 -8.19 0.03 4.24
N ALA A 31 -8.34 -0.92 5.16
CA ALA A 31 -9.48 -1.83 5.18
C ALA A 31 -10.46 -1.37 6.26
N THR A 32 -11.63 -0.92 5.84
CA THR A 32 -12.74 -0.61 6.75
C THR A 32 -13.65 -1.84 6.88
N GLY A 33 -14.73 -1.72 7.66
CA GLY A 33 -15.70 -2.81 7.82
C GLY A 33 -16.43 -3.18 6.52
N THR A 34 -16.52 -2.25 5.57
CA THR A 34 -17.32 -2.38 4.34
C THR A 34 -16.53 -2.10 3.07
N ASP A 35 -15.41 -1.40 3.19
CA ASP A 35 -14.71 -0.81 2.05
C ASP A 35 -13.21 -1.03 2.12
N ILE A 36 -12.58 -0.91 0.95
CA ILE A 36 -11.14 -0.78 0.81
C ILE A 36 -10.87 0.61 0.23
N ILE A 37 -10.17 1.45 0.98
CA ILE A 37 -9.78 2.79 0.54
C ILE A 37 -8.33 2.72 0.07
N VAL A 38 -8.10 2.90 -1.23
CA VAL A 38 -6.73 2.92 -1.78
C VAL A 38 -6.19 4.34 -1.70
N HIS A 39 -5.15 4.53 -0.88
CA HIS A 39 -4.52 5.84 -0.70
C HIS A 39 -3.46 6.10 -1.78
N ALA A 40 -2.70 5.08 -2.17
CA ALA A 40 -1.65 5.23 -3.16
C ALA A 40 -1.28 3.93 -3.85
N VAL A 41 -0.79 4.05 -5.09
CA VAL A 41 -0.07 3.01 -5.80
C VAL A 41 1.32 3.56 -6.14
N ARG A 42 2.37 2.91 -5.64
CA ARG A 42 3.76 3.35 -5.83
C ARG A 42 4.56 2.25 -6.51
N HIS A 43 5.53 2.61 -7.33
CA HIS A 43 6.48 1.64 -7.87
C HIS A 43 7.54 1.32 -6.81
N GLY A 44 7.57 0.09 -6.32
CA GLY A 44 8.46 -0.38 -5.26
C GLY A 44 9.94 -0.47 -5.67
N ALA A 45 10.25 -0.46 -6.96
CA ALA A 45 11.63 -0.38 -7.46
C ALA A 45 12.10 1.06 -7.72
N ARG A 46 11.24 2.07 -7.53
CA ARG A 46 11.65 3.47 -7.63
C ARG A 46 12.33 3.90 -6.33
N ASP A 47 13.41 4.65 -6.48
CA ASP A 47 14.11 5.28 -5.36
C ASP A 47 13.12 6.07 -4.48
N PRO A 48 12.99 5.74 -3.18
CA PRO A 48 12.15 6.48 -2.25
C PRO A 48 12.46 7.98 -2.23
N ASP A 49 13.73 8.36 -2.41
CA ASP A 49 14.20 9.75 -2.37
C ASP A 49 13.79 10.54 -3.62
N SER A 50 13.33 9.84 -4.67
CA SER A 50 12.81 10.47 -5.89
C SER A 50 11.29 10.69 -5.86
N MET A 51 10.61 10.39 -4.75
CA MET A 51 9.16 10.60 -4.62
C MET A 51 8.86 12.03 -4.14
N PRO A 52 7.74 12.63 -4.57
CA PRO A 52 7.42 14.03 -4.27
C PRO A 52 7.25 14.38 -2.79
N ASP A 53 7.13 13.37 -1.92
CA ASP A 53 7.03 13.53 -0.45
C ASP A 53 8.33 13.09 0.27
N ALA A 54 9.45 12.94 -0.44
CA ALA A 54 10.74 12.66 0.19
C ALA A 54 11.17 13.86 1.07
N PRO A 55 11.80 13.62 2.25
CA PRO A 55 12.24 14.68 3.15
C PRO A 55 13.30 15.61 2.55
#